data_AF-A0A161WY65-F1
#
_entry.id   AF-A0A161WY65-F1
#
_cell.length_a   1.000
_cell.length_b   1.000
_cell.length_c   1.000
_cell.angle_alpha   90.00
_cell.angle_beta   90.00
_cell.angle_gamma   90.00
#
_symmetry.space_group_name_H-M   'P 1'
#
loop_
_entity.id
_entity.type
_entity.pdbx_description
1 polymer ?
#
loop_
_entity_poly.entity_id
_entity_poly.type
_entity_poly.pdbx_seq_one_letter_code
_entity_poly.pdbx_strand_id
1 'polypeptide(L)' 'MRTSTIRIAAHDLTKAGFNANQPYEACDPIAYALDDKAAVKARVNADSMTLTVEVNTNQLLDAVTTLRGLGLI' A
#
# COMPACT_ATOMS: atom_id res chain seq x y z
N MET A 1 10.05 5.25 -16.93
CA MET A 1 10.08 4.08 -16.03
C MET A 1 8.68 3.49 -15.99
N ARG A 2 8.51 2.16 -16.09
CA ARG A 2 7.19 1.53 -16.08
C ARG A 2 6.74 1.34 -14.64
N THR A 3 5.64 1.97 -14.25
CA THR A 3 5.03 1.77 -12.94
C THR A 3 3.90 0.75 -13.02
N SER A 4 3.65 0.09 -11.90
CA SER A 4 2.53 -0.81 -11.68
C SER A 4 1.73 -0.31 -10.49
N THR A 5 0.42 -0.56 -10.51
CA THR A 5 -0.50 -0.04 -9.51
C THR A 5 -1.17 -1.19 -8.77
N ILE A 6 -1.13 -1.14 -7.45
CA ILE A 6 -1.84 -2.05 -6.55
C ILE A 6 -3.01 -1.26 -5.96
N ARG A 7 -4.21 -1.85 -5.99
CA ARG A 7 -5.42 -1.28 -5.40
C ARG A 7 -5.86 -2.14 -4.23
N ILE A 8 -5.98 -1.51 -3.07
CA ILE A 8 -6.43 -2.13 -1.83
C ILE A 8 -7.76 -1.49 -1.47
N ALA A 9 -8.78 -2.28 -1.18
CA ALA A 9 -10.06 -1.73 -0.78
C ALA A 9 -9.98 -1.18 0.66
N ALA A 10 -10.66 -0.07 0.94
CA ALA A 10 -10.64 0.56 2.25
C ALA A 10 -11.09 -0.39 3.38
N HIS A 11 -11.98 -1.35 3.08
CA HIS A 11 -12.40 -2.36 4.05
C HIS A 11 -11.31 -3.39 4.39
N ASP A 12 -10.35 -3.64 3.50
CA ASP A 12 -9.18 -4.48 3.80
C ASP A 12 -8.20 -3.77 4.72
N LEU A 13 -8.17 -2.43 4.71
CA LEU A 13 -7.37 -1.64 5.66
C LEU A 13 -7.80 -1.90 7.12
N THR A 14 -9.09 -2.17 7.36
CA THR A 14 -9.59 -2.55 8.70
C THR A 14 -9.00 -3.86 9.19
N LYS A 15 -8.71 -4.82 8.29
CA LYS A 15 -8.05 -6.08 8.67
C LYS A 15 -6.62 -5.84 9.16
N ALA A 16 -5.97 -4.79 8.64
CA ALA A 16 -4.65 -4.33 9.07
C ALA A 16 -4.70 -3.33 10.25
N GLY A 17 -5.87 -3.09 10.84
CA GLY A 17 -6.05 -2.22 12.01
C GLY A 17 -6.21 -0.73 11.69
N PHE A 18 -6.37 -0.35 10.42
CA PHE A 18 -6.60 1.03 10.01
C PHE A 18 -8.10 1.38 9.96
N ASN A 19 -8.40 2.66 10.13
CA ASN A 19 -9.77 3.17 10.02
C ASN A 19 -10.21 3.22 8.54
N ALA A 20 -11.18 2.38 8.14
CA ALA A 20 -11.72 2.40 6.77
C ALA A 20 -12.42 3.72 6.40
N ASN A 21 -12.86 4.51 7.38
CA ASN A 21 -13.46 5.83 7.12
C ASN A 21 -12.41 6.92 6.87
N GLN A 22 -11.14 6.66 7.19
CA GLN A 22 -10.01 7.58 7.02
C GLN A 22 -8.82 6.84 6.39
N PRO A 23 -8.98 6.31 5.15
CA PRO A 23 -7.97 5.48 4.51
C PRO A 23 -6.67 6.24 4.22
N TYR A 24 -6.69 7.58 4.20
CA TYR A 24 -5.50 8.40 4.05
C TYR A 24 -4.52 8.26 5.23
N GLU A 25 -4.99 7.90 6.43
CA GLU A 25 -4.12 7.65 7.59
C GLU A 25 -3.23 6.42 7.40
N ALA A 26 -3.62 5.50 6.52
CA ALA A 26 -2.84 4.33 6.17
C ALA A 26 -1.75 4.63 5.12
N CYS A 27 -1.79 5.78 4.44
CA CYS A 27 -0.84 6.11 3.38
C CYS A 27 0.61 6.18 3.89
N ASP A 28 0.86 6.98 4.94
CA ASP A 28 2.21 7.16 5.48
C ASP A 28 2.77 5.86 6.09
N PRO A 29 2.02 5.10 6.92
CA PRO A 29 2.47 3.81 7.44
C PRO A 29 2.79 2.79 6.35
N ILE A 30 1.97 2.72 5.29
CA ILE A 30 2.20 1.79 4.17
C ILE A 30 3.43 2.22 3.36
N ALA A 31 3.57 3.51 3.06
CA ALA A 31 4.74 4.04 2.36
C ALA A 31 6.02 3.79 3.15
N TYR A 32 6.00 4.03 4.46
CA TYR A 32 7.12 3.76 5.36
C TYR A 32 7.49 2.27 5.38
N ALA A 33 6.51 1.38 5.51
CA ALA A 33 6.78 -0.06 5.52
C ALA A 33 7.37 -0.58 4.20
N LEU A 34 6.97 -0.02 3.06
CA LEU A 34 7.51 -0.36 1.74
C LEU A 34 8.97 0.08 1.57
N ASP A 35 9.30 1.28 2.06
CA ASP A 35 10.67 1.79 2.01
C ASP A 35 11.58 1.06 3.03
N ASP A 36 11.15 0.92 4.28
CA ASP A 36 11.94 0.31 5.37
C ASP A 36 12.22 -1.18 5.14
N LYS A 37 11.20 -1.96 4.75
CA LYS A 37 11.34 -3.42 4.66
C LYS A 37 11.89 -3.91 3.33
N ALA A 38 11.73 -3.14 2.26
CA ALA A 38 12.00 -3.61 0.91
C ALA A 38 12.71 -2.57 0.01
N ALA A 39 13.07 -1.39 0.54
CA ALA A 39 13.62 -0.29 -0.24
C ALA A 39 12.77 0.05 -1.48
N VAL A 40 11.45 -0.15 -1.37
CA VAL A 40 10.49 0.09 -2.44
C VAL A 40 10.02 1.52 -2.35
N LYS A 41 10.41 2.34 -3.34
CA LYS A 41 9.87 3.69 -3.49
C LYS A 41 8.46 3.59 -4.06
N ALA A 42 7.48 3.78 -3.19
CA ALA A 42 6.07 3.75 -3.53
C ALA A 42 5.44 5.14 -3.40
N ARG A 43 4.49 5.44 -4.28
CA ARG A 43 3.56 6.57 -4.10
C ARG A 43 2.23 6.00 -3.63
N VAL A 44 1.84 6.34 -2.41
CA VAL A 44 0.60 5.86 -1.79
C VAL A 44 -0.40 7.01 -1.74
N ASN A 45 -1.58 6.80 -2.30
CA ASN A 45 -2.70 7.73 -2.23
C ASN A 45 -3.95 6.97 -1.81
N ALA A 46 -4.85 7.63 -1.10
CA ALA A 46 -6.14 7.05 -0.74
C ALA A 46 -7.29 7.96 -1.18
N ASP A 47 -8.36 7.33 -1.62
CA ASP A 47 -9.69 7.90 -1.76
C ASP A 47 -10.64 7.24 -0.75
N SER A 48 -11.90 7.67 -0.69
CA SER A 48 -12.87 7.19 0.31
C SER A 48 -13.16 5.68 0.25
N MET A 49 -12.81 4.99 -0.83
CA MET A 49 -13.11 3.57 -1.05
C MET A 49 -11.87 2.71 -1.27
N THR A 50 -10.77 3.32 -1.70
CA THR A 50 -9.58 2.59 -2.17
C THR A 50 -8.28 3.29 -1.77
N LEU A 51 -7.29 2.49 -1.42
CA LEU A 51 -5.91 2.90 -1.29
C LEU A 51 -5.12 2.37 -2.51
N THR A 52 -4.42 3.28 -3.17
CA THR A 52 -3.67 3.05 -4.40
C THR A 52 -2.19 3.17 -4.09
N VAL A 53 -1.44 2.09 -4.37
CA VAL A 53 0.01 2.04 -4.24
C VAL A 53 0.61 1.96 -5.64
N GLU A 54 1.34 2.99 -6.05
CA GLU A 54 2.10 2.99 -7.30
C GLU A 54 3.57 2.69 -7.02
N VAL A 55 4.11 1.67 -7.69
CA VAL A 55 5.50 1.21 -7.54
C VAL A 55 6.16 1.02 -8.89
N ASN A 56 7.49 0.99 -8.92
CA ASN A 56 8.20 0.54 -10.12
C ASN A 56 7.83 -0.93 -10.41
N THR A 57 7.57 -1.27 -11.66
CA THR A 57 7.18 -2.64 -12.07
C THR A 57 8.22 -3.68 -11.66
N ASN A 58 9.50 -3.32 -11.65
CA ASN A 58 10.57 -4.22 -11.23
C ASN A 58 10.54 -4.52 -9.72
N GLN A 59 9.87 -3.69 -8.93
CA GLN A 59 9.70 -3.82 -7.48
C GLN A 59 8.29 -4.30 -7.09
N LEU A 60 7.45 -4.65 -8.08
CA LEU A 60 6.06 -5.03 -7.83
C LEU A 60 5.96 -6.25 -6.91
N LEU A 61 6.82 -7.25 -7.10
CA LEU A 61 6.82 -8.47 -6.30
C LEU A 61 7.19 -8.20 -4.84
N ASP A 62 8.20 -7.36 -4.61
CA ASP A 62 8.64 -6.97 -3.26
C ASP A 62 7.56 -6.14 -2.54
N ALA A 63 6.90 -5.24 -3.29
CA ALA A 63 5.77 -4.46 -2.79
C ALA A 63 4.61 -5.36 -2.38
N VAL A 64 4.19 -6.30 -3.23
CA VAL A 64 3.11 -7.26 -2.95
C VAL A 64 3.45 -8.13 -1.75
N THR A 65 4.70 -8.58 -1.64
CA THR A 65 5.16 -9.40 -0.50
C THR A 65 5.07 -8.62 0.80
N THR A 66 5.49 -7.35 0.79
CA THR A 66 5.40 -6.47 1.96
C THR A 66 3.94 -6.21 2.35
N LEU A 67 3.08 -5.87 1.39
CA LEU A 67 1.66 -5.60 1.64
C LEU A 67 0.91 -6.84 2.17
N ARG A 68 1.24 -8.03 1.66
CA ARG A 68 0.72 -9.30 2.21
C ARG A 68 1.19 -9.52 3.65
N GLY A 69 2.45 -9.22 3.95
CA GLY A 69 2.99 -9.30 5.31
C GLY A 69 2.31 -8.33 6.30
N LEU A 70 1.68 -7.27 5.79
CA LEU A 70 0.86 -6.33 6.56
C LEU A 70 -0.62 -6.75 6.66
N GLY A 71 -1.03 -7.86 6.02
CA GLY A 71 -2.41 -8.32 6.01
C GLY A 71 -3.36 -7.49 5.13
N LEU A 72 -2.81 -6.72 4.19
CA LEU A 72 -3.58 -5.83 3.32
C LEU A 72 -4.11 -6.53 2.06
N ILE A 73 -3.45 -7.62 1.63
CA ILE A 73 -3.78 -8.45 0.45
C ILE A 73 -3.41 -9.91 0.65
#